data_AF-K1T5Z4-F1
#
_entry.id   AF-K1T5Z4-F1
#
_cell.length_a   1.000
_cell.length_b   1.000
_cell.length_c   1.000
_cell.angle_alpha   90.00
_cell.angle_beta   90.00
_cell.angle_gamma   90.00
#
_symmetry.space_group_name_H-M   'P 1'
#
loop_
_entity.id
_entity.type
_entity.pdbx_description
1 polymer ?
#
loop_
_entity_poly.entity_id
_entity_poly.type
_entity_poly.pdbx_seq_one_letter_code
_entity_poly.pdbx_strand_id
1 'polypeptide(L)' 'GFKPDERDYGCGAQMLRHLGVHKMRLLTNNPVKRVGLEAYGLEIVENVPIEVVPNKYNERYLKTKRDRMGHTLHLG' A
#
# COMPACT_ATOMS: atom_id res chain seq x y z
N GLY A 1 -21.49 9.41 4.48
CA GLY A 1 -20.26 9.57 3.69
C GLY A 1 -19.23 8.57 4.19
N PHE A 2 -18.39 8.03 3.31
CA PHE A 2 -17.41 6.98 3.62
C PHE A 2 -16.05 7.60 3.97
N LYS A 3 -15.26 6.96 4.83
CA LYS A 3 -13.88 7.40 5.06
C LYS A 3 -13.01 7.17 3.81
N PRO A 4 -11.91 7.93 3.64
CA PRO A 4 -10.98 7.75 2.52
C PRO A 4 -10.36 6.34 2.43
N ASP A 5 -10.27 5.64 3.57
CA ASP A 5 -9.91 4.24 3.67
C ASP A 5 -10.61 3.63 4.90
N GLU A 6 -11.47 2.63 4.70
CA GLU A 6 -12.18 1.89 5.77
C GLU A 6 -11.57 0.50 6.01
N ARG A 7 -10.47 0.16 5.34
CA ARG A 7 -9.88 -1.17 5.42
C ARG A 7 -9.13 -1.34 6.74
N ASP A 8 -9.39 -2.46 7.41
CA ASP A 8 -8.59 -2.98 8.51
C ASP A 8 -7.53 -3.94 7.96
N TYR A 9 -6.27 -3.67 8.28
CA TYR A 9 -5.13 -4.49 7.85
C TYR A 9 -4.71 -5.53 8.92
N GLY A 10 -5.35 -5.55 10.08
CA GLY A 10 -5.01 -6.40 11.21
C GLY A 10 -5.09 -7.88 10.91
N CYS A 11 -6.13 -8.35 10.20
CA CYS A 11 -6.24 -9.76 9.81
C CYS A 11 -5.03 -10.23 8.99
N GLY A 12 -4.64 -9.46 7.96
CA GLY A 12 -3.48 -9.79 7.14
C GLY A 12 -2.18 -9.77 7.95
N ALA A 13 -2.04 -8.82 8.88
CA ALA A 13 -0.87 -8.74 9.73
C ALA A 13 -0.76 -9.95 10.69
N GLN A 14 -1.89 -10.40 11.27
CA GLN A 14 -1.93 -11.60 12.11
C GLN A 14 -1.59 -12.87 11.33
N MET A 15 -2.06 -13.00 10.09
CA MET A 15 -1.70 -14.12 9.22
C MET A 15 -0.19 -14.17 8.97
N LEU A 16 0.42 -13.03 8.62
CA LEU A 16 1.87 -12.94 8.39
C LEU A 16 2.67 -13.31 9.65
N ARG A 17 2.23 -12.81 10.82
CA ARG A 17 2.83 -13.17 12.12
C ARG A 17 2.71 -14.66 12.42
N HIS A 18 1.55 -15.25 12.15
CA HIS A 18 1.33 -16.69 12.36
C HIS A 18 2.25 -17.54 11.46
N LEU A 19 2.54 -17.07 10.25
CA LEU A 19 3.52 -17.67 9.34
C LEU A 19 4.99 -17.39 9.73
N GLY A 20 5.25 -16.67 10.83
CA GLY A 20 6.60 -16.35 11.30
C GLY A 20 7.27 -15.17 10.58
N VAL A 21 6.51 -14.37 9.82
CA VAL A 21 7.03 -13.18 9.13
C VAL A 21 7.13 -12.03 10.12
N HIS A 22 8.34 -11.45 10.22
CA HIS A 22 8.62 -10.28 11.08
C HIS A 22 9.30 -9.13 10.33
N LYS A 23 9.96 -9.41 9.21
CA LYS A 23 10.60 -8.43 8.33
C LYS A 23 10.19 -8.69 6.89
N MET A 24 9.83 -7.66 6.15
CA MET A 24 9.43 -7.83 4.74
C MET A 24 9.74 -6.60 3.88
N ARG A 25 9.94 -6.88 2.58
CA ARG A 25 9.92 -5.88 1.52
C ARG A 25 8.47 -5.71 1.08
N LEU A 26 7.86 -4.57 1.35
CA LEU A 26 6.44 -4.36 1.08
C LEU A 26 6.24 -3.83 -0.33
N LEU A 27 5.48 -4.56 -1.14
CA LEU A 27 5.02 -4.10 -2.45
C LEU A 27 3.85 -3.13 -2.27
N THR A 28 4.09 -1.81 -2.40
CA THR A 28 3.00 -0.83 -2.32
C THR A 28 3.30 0.54 -2.92
N ASN A 29 2.28 1.16 -3.51
CA ASN A 29 2.32 2.57 -3.90
C ASN A 29 1.62 3.49 -2.90
N ASN A 30 1.03 2.94 -1.83
CA ASN A 30 0.34 3.73 -0.81
C ASN A 30 1.24 3.88 0.43
N PRO A 31 1.80 5.06 0.70
CA PRO A 31 2.71 5.27 1.83
C PRO A 31 2.04 5.07 3.19
N VAL A 32 0.72 5.30 3.30
CA VAL A 32 -0.03 5.21 4.57
C VAL A 32 -0.12 3.75 5.08
N LYS A 33 0.06 2.76 4.19
CA LYS A 33 0.03 1.34 4.57
C LYS A 33 1.20 0.92 5.45
N ARG A 34 2.34 1.63 5.40
CA ARG A 34 3.52 1.32 6.20
C ARG A 34 3.22 1.44 7.69
N VAL A 35 2.70 2.60 8.12
CA VAL A 35 2.43 2.92 9.53
C VAL A 35 1.45 1.92 10.14
N GLY A 36 0.42 1.53 9.39
CA GLY A 36 -0.58 0.57 9.85
C GLY A 36 -0.02 -0.82 10.12
N LEU A 37 0.93 -1.31 9.31
CA LEU A 37 1.50 -2.65 9.45
C LEU A 37 2.61 -2.72 10.51
N GLU A 38 3.40 -1.66 10.67
CA GLU A 38 4.44 -1.58 11.69
C GLU A 38 3.84 -1.67 13.11
N ALA A 39 2.63 -1.15 13.33
CA ALA A 39 1.91 -1.27 14.60
C ALA A 39 1.60 -2.73 15.01
N TYR A 40 1.60 -3.68 14.07
CA TYR A 40 1.41 -5.12 14.34
C TYR A 40 2.74 -5.87 14.55
N GLY A 41 3.86 -5.15 14.62
CA GLY A 41 5.21 -5.71 14.75
C GLY A 41 5.72 -6.37 13.47
N LEU A 42 5.31 -5.85 12.31
CA LEU A 42 5.87 -6.19 11.01
C LEU A 42 6.83 -5.07 10.57
N GLU A 43 8.11 -5.36 10.54
CA GLU A 43 9.13 -4.41 10.11
C GLU A 43 9.18 -4.34 8.58
N ILE A 44 9.01 -3.13 8.04
CA ILE A 44 9.09 -2.86 6.61
C ILE A 44 10.52 -2.43 6.28
N VAL A 45 11.35 -3.36 5.80
CA VAL A 45 12.76 -3.09 5.50
C VAL A 45 12.95 -2.35 4.18
N GLU A 46 11.99 -2.45 3.27
CA GLU A 46 12.01 -1.80 1.96
C GLU A 46 10.58 -1.56 1.47
N ASN A 47 10.36 -0.45 0.74
CA ASN A 47 9.15 -0.26 -0.04
C ASN A 47 9.48 -0.51 -1.51
N VAL A 48 8.83 -1.50 -2.10
CA VAL A 48 8.99 -1.89 -3.50
C VAL A 48 7.80 -1.33 -4.29
N PRO A 49 8.01 -0.40 -5.24
CA PRO A 49 6.92 0.19 -6.00
C PRO A 49 6.26 -0.84 -6.91
N ILE A 50 4.96 -0.69 -7.13
CA ILE A 50 4.17 -1.47 -8.08
C ILE A 50 3.87 -0.57 -9.29
N GLU A 51 4.77 -0.54 -10.26
CA GLU A 51 4.56 0.27 -11.46
C GLU A 51 3.70 -0.48 -12.48
N VAL A 52 2.67 0.20 -13.00
CA VAL A 52 1.80 -0.32 -14.04
C VAL A 52 1.62 0.72 -15.12
N VAL A 53 1.74 0.30 -16.38
CA VAL A 53 1.46 1.19 -17.51
C VAL A 53 -0.05 1.52 -17.50
N PRO A 54 -0.43 2.79 -17.43
CA PRO A 54 -1.83 3.18 -17.50
C PRO A 54 -2.45 2.74 -18.82
N ASN A 55 -3.71 2.31 -18.76
CA ASN A 55 -4.54 2.13 -19.93
C ASN A 55 -5.62 3.22 -19.97
N LYS A 56 -6.31 3.33 -21.11
CA LYS A 56 -7.33 4.36 -21.33
C LYS A 56 -8.47 4.37 -20.30
N TYR A 57 -8.67 3.29 -19.55
CA TYR A 57 -9.74 3.17 -18.55
C TYR A 57 -9.29 3.59 -17.14
N ASN A 58 -8.01 3.38 -16.79
CA ASN A 58 -7.53 3.60 -15.42
C ASN A 58 -6.62 4.83 -15.27
N GLU A 59 -6.23 5.50 -16.37
CA GLU A 59 -5.33 6.65 -16.34
C GLU A 59 -5.79 7.75 -15.38
N ARG A 60 -7.05 8.19 -15.49
CA ARG A 60 -7.61 9.24 -14.62
C ARG A 60 -7.63 8.82 -13.15
N TYR A 61 -7.89 7.55 -12.89
CA TYR A 61 -7.90 7.01 -11.54
C TYR A 61 -6.48 6.99 -10.94
N LEU A 62 -5.49 6.52 -11.69
CA LEU A 62 -4.09 6.50 -11.28
C LEU A 62 -3.53 7.91 -11.07
N LYS A 63 -3.87 8.87 -11.94
CA LYS A 63 -3.54 10.30 -11.73
C LYS A 63 -4.15 10.82 -10.43
N THR A 64 -5.42 10.53 -10.17
CA THR A 64 -6.08 10.93 -8.91
C THR A 64 -5.39 10.34 -7.68
N LYS A 65 -4.98 9.07 -7.74
CA LYS A 65 -4.24 8.41 -6.66
C LYS A 65 -2.90 9.08 -6.39
N ARG A 66 -2.15 9.43 -7.44
CA ARG A 66 -0.88 10.15 -7.35
C ARG A 66 -1.06 11.57 -6.81
N ASP A 67 -1.87 12.36 -7.49
CA ASP A 67 -1.95 13.81 -7.29
C ASP A 67 -2.72 14.21 -6.02
N ARG A 68 -3.69 13.38 -5.60
CA ARG A 68 -4.60 13.73 -4.48
C ARG A 68 -4.53 12.80 -3.28
N MET A 69 -3.99 11.58 -3.44
CA MET A 69 -3.97 10.58 -2.37
C MET A 69 -2.54 10.21 -1.93
N GLY A 70 -1.53 10.93 -2.43
CA GLY A 70 -0.13 10.76 -2.03
C GLY A 70 0.49 9.44 -2.47
N HIS A 71 -0.08 8.77 -3.49
CA HIS A 71 0.53 7.55 -4.02
C HIS A 71 1.79 7.87 -4.81
N THR A 72 2.85 7.07 -4.62
CA THR A 72 4.05 7.11 -5.47
C THR A 72 3.77 6.25 -6.70
N LEU A 73 3.58 6.90 -7.86
CA LEU A 73 3.31 6.26 -9.15
C LEU A 73 4.07 7.00 -10.26
N HIS A 74 4.83 6.27 -11.08
CA HIS A 74 5.49 6.79 -12.26
C HIS A 74 4.62 6.52 -13.50
N LEU A 75 3.71 7.45 -13.77
CA LEU A 75 2.85 7.43 -14.96
C LEU A 75 3.68 7.96 -16.14
N GLY A 76 4.40 7.05 -16.81
CA GLY A 76 5.17 7.32 -18.02
C GLY A 76 4.31 7.69 -19.22
#